data_AF-A0A9D6QUC8-F1
#
_entry.id   AF-A0A9D6QUC8-F1
#
_cell.length_a   1.000
_cell.length_b   1.000
_cell.length_c   1.000
_cell.angle_alpha   90.00
_cell.angle_beta   90.00
_cell.angle_gamma   90.00
#
_symmetry.space_group_name_H-M   'P 1'
#
loop_
_entity.id
_entity.type
_entity.pdbx_description
1 polymer ?
#
loop_
_entity_poly.entity_id
_entity_poly.type
_entity_poly.pdbx_seq_one_letter_code
_entity_poly.pdbx_strand_id
1 'polypeptide(L)' 'MLPKVAIEEFKKLYHARFKVELSDEEASYRANNLVNLYSAVYGQPVPGRIQPPTKDSKKF' A
#
# COMPACT_ATOMS: atom_id res chain seq x y z
N MET A 1 3.84 -4.80 -9.49
CA MET A 1 5.06 -4.71 -8.66
C MET A 1 5.27 -3.26 -8.28
N LEU A 2 5.50 -2.96 -6.99
CA LEU A 2 5.63 -1.59 -6.49
C LEU A 2 6.89 -0.88 -7.04
N PRO A 3 6.85 0.45 -7.22
CA PRO A 3 8.01 1.22 -7.64
C PRO A 3 9.10 1.20 -6.57
N LYS A 4 10.38 1.31 -6.99
CA LYS A 4 11.54 1.27 -6.08
C LYS A 4 11.43 2.28 -4.93
N VAL A 5 10.92 3.48 -5.20
CA VAL A 5 10.72 4.53 -4.19
C VAL A 5 9.80 4.05 -3.06
N ALA A 6 8.73 3.33 -3.38
CA ALA A 6 7.80 2.79 -2.39
C ALA A 6 8.42 1.64 -1.58
N ILE A 7 9.31 0.84 -2.18
CA ILE A 7 10.04 -0.22 -1.48
C ILE A 7 11.03 0.39 -0.48
N GLU A 8 11.72 1.46 -0.85
CA GLU A 8 12.64 2.18 0.05
C GLU A 8 11.92 2.84 1.22
N GLU A 9 10.75 3.46 0.98
CA GLU A 9 9.90 3.97 2.06
C GLU A 9 9.41 2.85 2.97
N PHE A 10 9.00 1.72 2.40
CA PHE A 10 8.61 0.54 3.17
C PHE A 10 9.73 0.06 4.09
N LYS A 11 10.98 -0.01 3.61
CA LYS A 11 12.16 -0.37 4.43
C LYS A 11 12.35 0.58 5.60
N LYS A 12 12.27 1.90 5.37
CA LYS A 12 12.39 2.92 6.43
C LYS A 12 11.33 2.75 7.50
N LEU A 13 10.07 2.55 7.10
CA LEU A 13 8.95 2.36 8.03
C LEU A 13 9.09 1.05 8.82
N TYR A 14 9.48 -0.03 8.14
CA TYR A 14 9.66 -1.33 8.75
C TYR A 14 10.78 -1.31 9.79
N HIS A 15 11.93 -0.73 9.43
CA HIS A 15 13.05 -0.56 10.36
C HIS A 15 12.67 0.35 11.54
N ALA A 16 11.98 1.47 11.29
CA ALA A 16 11.55 2.37 12.36
C ALA A 16 10.69 1.66 13.42
N ARG A 17 9.79 0.78 12.97
CA ARG A 17 8.83 0.07 13.83
C ARG A 17 9.38 -1.19 14.47
N PHE A 18 10.14 -2.00 13.74
CA PHE A 18 10.57 -3.33 14.16
C PHE A 18 12.06 -3.42 14.48
N LYS A 19 12.85 -2.38 14.17
CA LYS A 19 14.32 -2.36 14.29
C LYS A 19 15.00 -3.52 13.54
N VAL A 20 14.37 -3.95 12.44
CA VAL A 20 14.88 -5.01 11.55
C VAL A 20 15.23 -4.37 10.20
N GLU A 21 16.46 -4.60 9.76
CA GLU A 21 16.91 -4.28 8.41
C GLU A 21 16.44 -5.36 7.44
N LEU A 22 15.87 -4.95 6.32
CA LEU A 22 15.39 -5.86 5.27
C LEU A 22 16.30 -5.74 4.05
N SER A 23 16.58 -6.87 3.42
CA SER A 23 17.15 -6.87 2.06
C SER A 23 16.15 -6.31 1.05
N ASP A 24 16.64 -5.86 -0.12
CA ASP A 24 15.78 -5.34 -1.19
C ASP A 24 14.77 -6.38 -1.68
N GLU A 25 15.18 -7.65 -1.73
CA GLU A 25 14.33 -8.77 -2.14
C GLU A 25 13.20 -9.00 -1.12
N GLU A 26 13.53 -9.04 0.18
CA GLU A 26 12.54 -9.21 1.24
C GLU A 26 11.59 -8.02 1.35
N ALA A 27 12.11 -6.81 1.23
CA ALA A 27 11.31 -5.59 1.24
C ALA A 27 10.34 -5.57 0.06
N SER A 28 10.83 -5.91 -1.13
CA SER A 28 10.01 -6.03 -2.34
C SER A 28 8.91 -7.09 -2.15
N TYR A 29 9.26 -8.30 -1.69
CA TYR A 29 8.30 -9.37 -1.47
C TYR A 29 7.21 -8.97 -0.46
N ARG A 30 7.61 -8.45 0.71
CA ARG A 30 6.68 -8.08 1.79
C ARG A 30 5.78 -6.91 1.41
N ALA A 31 6.35 -5.86 0.81
CA ALA A 31 5.58 -4.69 0.39
C ALA A 31 4.55 -5.04 -0.68
N ASN A 32 4.93 -5.84 -1.69
CA ASN A 32 4.01 -6.30 -2.72
C ASN A 32 2.92 -7.20 -2.15
N ASN A 33 3.26 -8.15 -1.27
CA ASN A 33 2.27 -9.00 -0.61
C ASN A 33 1.28 -8.21 0.25
N LEU A 34 1.73 -7.17 0.95
CA LEU A 34 0.86 -6.33 1.76
C LEU A 34 -0.20 -5.64 0.90
N VAL A 35 0.22 -5.04 -0.23
CA VAL A 35 -0.69 -4.36 -1.16
C VAL A 35 -1.61 -5.37 -1.85
N ASN A 36 -1.10 -6.53 -2.22
CA ASN A 36 -1.92 -7.60 -2.81
C ASN A 36 -3.00 -8.08 -1.83
N LEU A 37 -2.65 -8.26 -0.56
CA LEU A 37 -3.60 -8.65 0.48
C LEU A 37 -4.67 -7.57 0.68
N TYR A 38 -4.25 -6.30 0.80
CA TYR A 38 -5.19 -5.18 0.88
C TYR A 38 -6.15 -5.16 -0.32
N SER A 39 -5.63 -5.37 -1.52
CA SER A 39 -6.43 -5.40 -2.75
C SER A 39 -7.34 -6.62 -2.83
N ALA A 40 -6.93 -7.78 -2.32
CA ALA A 40 -7.78 -8.96 -2.28
C ALA A 40 -8.97 -8.77 -1.30
N VAL A 41 -8.70 -8.11 -0.16
CA VAL A 41 -9.70 -7.90 0.90
C VAL A 41 -10.64 -6.73 0.57
N TYR A 42 -10.12 -5.66 -0.04
CA TYR A 42 -10.84 -4.39 -0.23
C TYR A 42 -10.97 -3.94 -1.68
N GLY A 43 -10.31 -4.60 -2.63
CA GLY A 43 -10.33 -4.26 -4.06
C GLY A 43 -11.53 -4.80 -4.82
N GLN A 44 -12.38 -5.61 -4.18
CA GLN A 44 -13.74 -5.83 -4.68
C GLN A 44 -14.61 -4.65 -4.23
N PRO A 45 -15.46 -4.07 -5.11
CA PRO A 45 -16.45 -3.10 -4.68
C PRO A 45 -17.39 -3.79 -3.69
N VAL A 46 -17.21 -3.50 -2.41
CA VAL A 46 -18.12 -3.95 -1.36
C VAL A 46 -19.47 -3.31 -1.68
N PRO A 47 -20.54 -4.07 -2.00
CA PRO A 47 -21.84 -3.48 -2.23
C PRO A 47 -22.26 -2.76 -0.95
N GLY A 48 -22.24 -1.42 -0.98
CA GLY A 48 -22.57 -0.56 0.17
C GLY A 48 -21.43 0.29 0.75
N ARG A 49 -20.16 0.18 0.29
CA ARG A 49 -19.14 1.19 0.67
C ARG A 49 -19.27 2.43 -0.22
N ILE A 50 -19.74 3.53 0.38
CA ILE A 50 -19.71 4.87 -0.21
C ILE A 50 -18.24 5.19 -0.53
N GLN A 51 -17.93 5.38 -1.81
CA GLN A 51 -16.61 5.87 -2.23
C GLN A 51 -16.43 7.28 -1.64
N PRO A 52 -15.27 7.61 -1.04
CA PRO A 52 -15.02 8.99 -0.64
C PRO A 52 -15.12 9.89 -1.88
N PRO A 53 -15.71 11.09 -1.76
CA PRO A 53 -15.95 11.95 -2.90
C PRO A 53 -14.62 12.22 -3.62
N THR A 54 -14.57 11.85 -4.90
CA THR A 54 -13.47 12.20 -5.79
C THR A 54 -13.43 13.73 -5.91
N LYS A 55 -12.22 14.29 -5.91
CA LYS A 55 -11.96 15.75 -5.87
C LYS A 55 -12.50 16.54 -7.08
N ASP A 56 -13.24 15.93 -7.98
CA ASP A 56 -13.82 16.58 -9.17
C ASP A 56 -15.23 17.15 -8.95
N SER A 57 -15.83 17.01 -7.76
CA SER A 57 -17.16 17.57 -7.46
C SER A 57 -17.14 19.01 -6.95
N LYS A 58 -16.32 19.89 -7.55
CA LYS A 58 -16.45 21.35 -7.39
C LYS A 58 -16.45 22.03 -8.77
N LYS A 59 -17.61 21.99 -9.41
CA LYS A 59 -18.07 23.04 -10.32
C LYS A 59 -19.52 23.36 -9.96
N PHE A 60 -19.69 24.42 -9.16
CA PHE A 60 -20.87 25.25 -9.11
C PHE A 60 -20.38 26.68 -9.17
#